data_AF-A0A2H6NK83-F1
#
_entry.id   AF-A0A2H6NK83-F1
#
_cell.length_a   1.000
_cell.length_b   1.000
_cell.length_c   1.000
_cell.angle_alpha   90.00
_cell.angle_beta   90.00
_cell.angle_gamma   90.00
#
_symmetry.space_group_name_H-M   'P 1'
#
loop_
_entity.id
_entity.type
_entity.pdbx_description
1 polymer ?
#
loop_
_entity_poly.entity_id
_entity_poly.type
_entity_poly.pdbx_seq_one_letter_code
_entity_poly.pdbx_strand_id
1 'polypeptide(L)'
;KCVSPCDVLDIAARSQISSKYVSNCFSTMWMLKKNTLKNQKYDETKMMLEHPQFRQLCQYMMDNAKYIDSNDLAHTLLSVVKLGVPQNTLLVQTLLRTCQERVNEFNDRCVSIIANTLK
;
A
#
# COMPACT_ATOMS: atom_id res chain seq x y z
N LYS A 1 3.07 -8.58 -17.17
CA LYS A 1 1.85 -8.83 -16.35
C LYS A 1 2.32 -9.53 -15.09
N CYS A 2 2.06 -8.98 -13.91
CA CYS A 2 2.55 -9.55 -12.64
C CYS A 2 1.71 -10.77 -12.26
N VAL A 3 2.36 -11.82 -11.76
CA VAL A 3 1.71 -13.02 -11.22
C VAL A 3 1.91 -13.14 -9.70
N SER A 4 2.90 -12.45 -9.14
CA SER A 4 3.17 -12.37 -7.70
C SER A 4 3.35 -10.93 -7.19
N PRO A 5 3.19 -10.66 -5.88
CA PRO A 5 3.54 -9.37 -5.29
C PRO A 5 5.02 -8.97 -5.49
N CYS A 6 5.95 -9.94 -5.48
CA CYS A 6 7.37 -9.68 -5.72
C CYS A 6 7.63 -9.19 -7.15
N ASP A 7 6.90 -9.70 -8.15
CA ASP A 7 7.03 -9.22 -9.53
C ASP A 7 6.70 -7.73 -9.65
N VAL A 8 5.74 -7.24 -8.85
CA VAL A 8 5.39 -5.81 -8.79
C VAL A 8 6.57 -5.01 -8.26
N LEU A 9 7.27 -5.52 -7.24
CA LEU A 9 8.44 -4.88 -6.66
C LEU A 9 9.65 -4.88 -7.61
N ASP A 10 9.88 -5.98 -8.33
CA ASP A 10 10.93 -6.09 -9.34
C ASP A 10 10.71 -5.11 -10.50
N ILE A 11 9.47 -4.95 -10.94
CA ILE A 11 9.12 -4.00 -11.99
C ILE A 11 9.24 -2.56 -11.48
N ALA A 12 8.80 -2.29 -10.24
CA ALA A 12 8.95 -0.99 -9.61
C ALA A 12 10.42 -0.58 -9.50
N ALA A 13 11.32 -1.52 -9.20
CA ALA A 13 12.77 -1.30 -9.15
C ALA A 13 13.36 -0.75 -10.46
N ARG A 14 12.76 -1.13 -11.60
CA ARG A 14 13.25 -0.82 -12.95
C ARG A 14 12.63 0.44 -13.55
N SER A 15 11.63 1.03 -12.90
CA SER A 15 10.82 2.12 -13.44
C SER A 15 11.09 3.43 -12.70
N GLN A 16 11.05 4.59 -13.36
CA GLN A 16 11.00 5.89 -12.67
C GLN A 16 9.64 6.01 -11.98
N ILE A 17 9.65 5.88 -10.66
CA ILE A 17 8.45 5.76 -9.83
C ILE A 17 7.81 7.15 -9.65
N SER A 18 6.55 7.31 -10.05
CA SER A 18 5.70 8.44 -9.64
C SER A 18 4.84 8.06 -8.42
N SER A 19 4.31 9.03 -7.68
CA SER A 19 3.47 8.77 -6.49
C SER A 19 2.20 7.97 -6.82
N LYS A 20 1.55 8.24 -7.96
CA LYS A 20 0.42 7.45 -8.46
C LYS A 20 0.81 6.00 -8.78
N TYR A 21 2.03 5.82 -9.29
CA TYR A 21 2.57 4.48 -9.55
C TYR A 21 2.77 3.69 -8.25
N VAL A 22 3.20 4.34 -7.16
CA VAL A 22 3.37 3.70 -5.85
C VAL A 22 2.07 3.22 -5.23
N SER A 23 1.02 4.05 -5.23
CA SER A 23 -0.31 3.64 -4.77
C SER A 23 -0.81 2.42 -5.55
N ASN A 24 -0.60 2.42 -6.87
CA ASN A 24 -0.92 1.29 -7.74
C ASN A 24 -0.10 0.04 -7.42
N CYS A 25 1.19 0.16 -7.05
CA CYS A 25 1.99 -0.98 -6.63
C CYS A 25 1.37 -1.66 -5.40
N PHE A 26 1.03 -0.91 -4.35
CA PHE A 26 0.41 -1.47 -3.15
C PHE A 26 -0.95 -2.13 -3.46
N SER A 27 -1.77 -1.46 -4.26
CA SER A 27 -3.09 -1.99 -4.67
C SER A 27 -2.95 -3.27 -5.51
N THR A 28 -1.97 -3.33 -6.40
CA THR A 28 -1.71 -4.50 -7.26
C THR A 28 -1.18 -5.67 -6.43
N MET A 29 -0.20 -5.43 -5.54
CA MET A 29 0.30 -6.44 -4.61
C MET A 29 -0.83 -7.02 -3.74
N TRP A 30 -1.72 -6.16 -3.24
CA TRP A 30 -2.89 -6.60 -2.47
C TRP A 30 -3.83 -7.47 -3.31
N MET A 31 -4.14 -7.05 -4.53
CA MET A 31 -5.00 -7.82 -5.44
C MET A 31 -4.41 -9.20 -5.77
N LEU A 32 -3.10 -9.29 -6.00
CA LEU A 32 -2.41 -10.55 -6.25
C LEU A 32 -2.46 -11.45 -5.02
N LYS A 33 -2.09 -10.92 -3.83
CA LYS A 33 -2.18 -11.64 -2.55
C LYS A 33 -3.60 -12.13 -2.25
N LYS A 34 -4.63 -11.36 -2.60
CA LYS A 34 -6.02 -11.76 -2.43
C LYS A 34 -6.35 -13.01 -3.24
N ASN A 35 -5.83 -13.08 -4.47
CA ASN A 35 -6.11 -14.13 -5.46
C ASN A 35 -5.24 -15.39 -5.31
N THR A 36 -4.13 -15.34 -4.55
CA THR A 36 -3.30 -16.52 -4.25
C THR A 36 -4.04 -17.58 -3.41
N LEU A 37 -3.75 -18.88 -3.60
CA LEU A 37 -4.26 -19.99 -2.78
C LEU A 37 -3.82 -19.86 -1.30
N LYS A 38 -4.68 -20.22 -0.34
CA LYS A 38 -4.43 -20.04 1.10
C LYS A 38 -3.07 -20.58 1.59
N ASN A 39 -2.60 -21.70 1.04
CA ASN A 39 -1.33 -22.33 1.46
C ASN A 39 -0.09 -21.58 0.97
N GLN A 40 -0.19 -20.83 -0.12
CA GLN A 40 0.92 -20.03 -0.68
C GLN A 40 0.97 -18.61 -0.10
N LYS A 41 -0.10 -18.16 0.58
CA LYS A 41 -0.21 -16.77 1.07
C LYS A 41 0.82 -16.38 2.13
N TYR A 42 1.18 -17.30 3.04
CA TYR A 42 2.09 -16.97 4.15
C TYR A 42 3.50 -16.73 3.63
N ASP A 43 4.01 -17.66 2.82
CA ASP A 43 5.35 -17.58 2.24
C ASP A 43 5.49 -16.36 1.31
N GLU A 44 4.51 -16.11 0.44
CA GLU A 44 4.52 -14.94 -0.44
C GLU A 44 4.49 -13.60 0.32
N THR A 45 3.71 -13.51 1.40
CA THR A 45 3.65 -12.29 2.21
C THR A 45 4.99 -12.02 2.87
N LYS A 46 5.62 -13.06 3.43
CA LYS A 46 6.93 -12.93 4.07
C LYS A 46 7.99 -12.51 3.05
N MET A 47 8.05 -13.18 1.89
CA MET A 47 8.98 -12.84 0.81
C MET A 47 8.81 -11.40 0.32
N MET A 48 7.58 -10.93 0.16
CA MET A 48 7.29 -9.55 -0.23
C MET A 48 7.77 -8.55 0.82
N LEU A 49 7.54 -8.80 2.11
CA LEU A 49 7.96 -7.89 3.19
C LEU A 49 9.48 -7.85 3.36
N GLU A 50 10.17 -8.97 3.12
CA GLU A 50 11.64 -9.08 3.17
C GLU A 50 12.31 -8.55 1.89
N HIS A 51 11.54 -8.27 0.84
CA HIS A 51 12.06 -7.80 -0.44
C HIS A 51 12.69 -6.39 -0.32
N PRO A 52 13.92 -6.15 -0.81
CA PRO A 52 14.63 -4.88 -0.59
C PRO A 52 13.86 -3.66 -1.13
N GLN A 53 13.22 -3.82 -2.28
CA GLN A 53 12.42 -2.81 -2.95
C GLN A 53 11.13 -2.50 -2.20
N PHE A 54 10.60 -3.40 -1.38
CA PHE A 54 9.44 -3.11 -0.55
C PHE A 54 9.75 -1.96 0.41
N ARG A 55 10.92 -1.99 1.06
CA ARG A 55 11.37 -0.91 1.94
C ARG A 55 11.54 0.41 1.20
N GLN A 56 12.11 0.40 0.00
CA GLN A 56 12.26 1.59 -0.83
C GLN A 56 10.90 2.18 -1.23
N LEU A 57 9.95 1.31 -1.61
CA LEU A 57 8.58 1.70 -1.95
C LEU A 57 7.87 2.33 -0.74
N CYS A 58 8.04 1.74 0.45
CA CYS A 58 7.51 2.30 1.70
C CYS A 58 8.10 3.69 1.99
N GLN A 59 9.42 3.87 1.83
CA GLN A 59 10.07 5.15 2.05
C GLN A 59 9.55 6.21 1.07
N TYR A 60 9.53 5.89 -0.22
CA TYR A 60 8.99 6.79 -1.23
C TYR A 60 7.55 7.19 -0.92
N MET A 61 6.72 6.22 -0.49
CA MET A 61 5.34 6.47 -0.11
C MET A 61 5.24 7.46 1.05
N MET A 62 6.05 7.28 2.10
CA MET A 62 6.09 8.20 3.25
C MET A 62 6.50 9.62 2.82
N ASP A 63 7.52 9.75 1.98
CA ASP A 63 8.04 11.04 1.53
C ASP A 63 7.02 11.80 0.66
N ASN A 64 6.16 11.06 -0.06
CA ASN A 64 5.23 11.62 -1.05
C ASN A 64 3.76 11.63 -0.60
N ALA A 65 3.43 11.09 0.58
CA ALA A 65 2.04 10.88 1.04
C ALA A 65 1.17 12.14 0.95
N LYS A 66 1.72 13.29 1.33
CA LYS A 66 1.02 14.59 1.30
C LYS A 66 0.63 15.06 -0.11
N TYR A 67 1.25 14.53 -1.16
CA TYR A 67 0.98 14.89 -2.55
C TYR A 67 0.05 13.92 -3.28
N ILE A 68 -0.38 12.84 -2.62
CA ILE A 68 -1.27 11.83 -3.22
C ILE A 68 -2.72 12.31 -3.16
N ASP A 69 -3.54 11.99 -4.15
CA ASP A 69 -4.98 12.26 -4.10
C ASP A 69 -5.66 11.52 -2.92
N SER A 70 -6.70 12.10 -2.34
CA SER A 70 -7.41 11.56 -1.18
C SER A 70 -7.95 10.13 -1.39
N ASN A 71 -8.45 9.81 -2.59
CA ASN A 71 -8.94 8.48 -2.91
C ASN A 71 -7.78 7.48 -3.00
N ASP A 72 -6.69 7.86 -3.68
CA ASP A 72 -5.48 7.03 -3.77
C ASP A 72 -4.83 6.81 -2.39
N LEU A 73 -4.87 7.82 -1.51
CA LEU A 73 -4.36 7.75 -0.15
C LEU A 73 -5.18 6.76 0.70
N ALA A 74 -6.51 6.83 0.66
CA ALA A 74 -7.40 5.89 1.35
C ALA A 74 -7.19 4.44 0.87
N HIS A 75 -7.10 4.24 -0.44
CA HIS A 75 -6.86 2.92 -1.04
C HIS A 75 -5.45 2.39 -0.73
N THR A 76 -4.44 3.26 -0.66
CA THR A 76 -3.08 2.88 -0.25
C THR A 76 -3.06 2.38 1.18
N LEU A 77 -3.67 3.13 2.12
CA LEU A 77 -3.76 2.73 3.53
C LEU A 77 -4.43 1.35 3.68
N LEU A 78 -5.56 1.14 2.99
CA LEU A 78 -6.24 -0.15 2.96
C LEU A 78 -5.29 -1.25 2.47
N SER A 79 -4.63 -1.03 1.33
CA SER A 79 -3.77 -2.03 0.71
C SER A 79 -2.59 -2.40 1.61
N VAL A 80 -1.92 -1.42 2.21
CA VAL A 80 -0.80 -1.63 3.14
C VAL A 80 -1.22 -2.47 4.35
N VAL A 81 -2.36 -2.14 4.98
CA VAL A 81 -2.86 -2.91 6.14
C VAL A 81 -3.26 -4.33 5.72
N LYS A 82 -3.94 -4.50 4.59
CA LYS A 82 -4.35 -5.83 4.08
C LYS A 82 -3.18 -6.67 3.57
N LEU A 83 -2.09 -6.03 3.14
CA LEU A 83 -0.82 -6.69 2.85
C LEU A 83 -0.15 -7.26 4.11
N GLY A 84 -0.61 -6.89 5.30
CA GLY A 84 -0.12 -7.42 6.57
C GLY A 84 0.96 -6.54 7.21
N VAL A 85 1.13 -5.31 6.74
CA VAL A 85 2.01 -4.34 7.40
C VAL A 85 1.37 -3.93 8.73
N PRO A 86 2.07 -4.09 9.87
CA PRO A 86 1.52 -3.75 11.18
C PRO A 86 1.12 -2.28 11.29
N GLN A 87 0.02 -2.00 12.01
CA GLN A 87 -0.50 -0.63 12.15
C GLN A 87 0.43 0.31 12.91
N ASN A 88 1.29 -0.22 13.78
CA ASN A 88 2.28 0.55 14.54
C ASN A 88 3.54 0.89 13.73
N THR A 89 3.64 0.48 12.46
CA THR A 89 4.76 0.86 11.60
C THR A 89 4.69 2.34 11.22
N LEU A 90 5.86 2.95 10.98
CA LEU A 90 5.97 4.33 10.54
C LEU A 90 5.20 4.61 9.25
N LEU A 91 5.17 3.66 8.31
CA LEU A 91 4.40 3.77 7.07
C LEU A 91 2.90 3.96 7.36
N VAL A 92 2.30 3.07 8.16
CA VAL A 92 0.86 3.15 8.46
C VAL A 92 0.55 4.42 9.25
N GLN A 93 1.38 4.78 10.22
CA GLN A 93 1.21 6.01 10.99
C GLN A 93 1.32 7.27 10.12
N THR A 94 2.24 7.29 9.16
CA THR A 94 2.39 8.42 8.20
C THR A 94 1.15 8.57 7.34
N LEU A 95 0.63 7.47 6.80
CA LEU A 95 -0.60 7.47 6.00
C LEU A 95 -1.80 7.91 6.83
N LEU A 96 -1.96 7.40 8.05
CA LEU A 96 -3.02 7.78 8.98
C LEU A 96 -3.00 9.27 9.30
N ARG A 97 -1.82 9.79 9.64
CA ARG A 97 -1.65 11.22 9.90
C ARG A 97 -2.02 12.07 8.68
N THR A 98 -1.57 11.66 7.49
CA THR A 98 -1.91 12.37 6.25
C THR A 98 -3.42 12.36 5.98
N CYS A 99 -4.10 11.22 6.20
CA CYS A 99 -5.56 11.13 6.10
C CYS A 99 -6.26 12.07 7.09
N GLN A 100 -5.77 12.11 8.34
CA GLN A 100 -6.33 12.96 9.39
C GLN A 100 -6.19 14.44 9.05
N GLU A 101 -5.00 14.87 8.61
CA GLU A 101 -4.71 16.26 8.24
C GLU A 101 -5.57 16.72 7.03
N ARG A 102 -5.97 15.79 6.16
CA ARG A 102 -6.72 16.06 4.92
C ARG A 102 -8.14 15.53 4.93
N VAL A 103 -8.71 15.27 6.11
CA VAL A 103 -10.04 14.64 6.25
C VAL A 103 -11.16 15.41 5.52
N ASN A 104 -11.03 16.74 5.39
CA ASN A 104 -11.99 17.58 4.69
C ASN A 104 -11.98 17.38 3.16
N GLU A 105 -10.94 16.77 2.60
CA GLU A 105 -10.84 16.44 1.18
C GLU A 105 -11.46 15.06 0.86
N PHE A 106 -11.94 14.33 1.88
CA PHE A 106 -12.40 12.96 1.73
C PHE A 106 -13.91 12.93 1.48
N ASN A 107 -14.32 12.19 0.46
CA ASN A 107 -15.73 11.86 0.26
C ASN A 107 -16.17 10.68 1.16
N ASP A 108 -17.47 10.44 1.26
CA ASP A 108 -18.06 9.37 2.08
C ASP A 108 -17.44 7.99 1.81
N ARG A 109 -17.08 7.72 0.55
CA ARG A 109 -16.41 6.48 0.15
C ARG A 109 -15.03 6.36 0.78
N CYS A 110 -14.22 7.42 0.75
CA CYS A 110 -12.87 7.42 1.35
C CYS A 110 -12.96 7.22 2.86
N VAL A 111 -13.90 7.91 3.54
CA VAL A 111 -14.14 7.75 4.97
C VAL A 111 -14.55 6.32 5.31
N SER A 112 -15.46 5.73 4.53
CA SER A 112 -15.87 4.33 4.70
C SER A 112 -14.71 3.34 4.51
N ILE A 113 -13.82 3.58 3.52
CA ILE A 113 -12.62 2.77 3.31
C ILE A 113 -11.70 2.82 4.54
N ILE A 114 -11.39 4.01 5.06
CA ILE A 114 -10.55 4.15 6.25
C ILE A 114 -11.19 3.46 7.45
N ALA A 115 -12.47 3.72 7.70
CA ALA A 115 -13.19 3.13 8.82
C ALA A 115 -13.18 1.60 8.77
N ASN A 116 -13.31 0.99 7.59
CA ASN A 116 -13.22 -0.47 7.45
C ASN A 116 -11.79 -1.02 7.49
N THR A 117 -10.78 -0.17 7.28
CA THR A 117 -9.37 -0.56 7.33
C THR A 117 -8.88 -0.68 8.78
N LEU A 118 -9.37 0.18 9.67
CA LEU A 118 -8.91 0.31 11.07
C LEU A 118 -9.76 -0.47 12.08
N LYS A 119 -10.72 -1.28 11.62
CA LYS A 119 -11.51 -2.19 12.46
C LYS A 119 -10.69 -3.37 12.95
#